data_AF-G0UHK9-F1
#
_entry.id   AF-G0UHK9-F1
#
_cell.length_a   1.000
_cell.length_b   1.000
_cell.length_c   1.000
_cell.angle_alpha   90.00
_cell.angle_beta   90.00
_cell.angle_gamma   90.00
#
_symmetry.space_group_name_H-M   'P 1'
#
loop_
_entity.id
_entity.type
_entity.pdbx_description
1 polymer ?
#
loop_
_entity_poly.entity_id
_entity_poly.type
_entity_poly.pdbx_seq_one_letter_code
_entity_poly.pdbx_strand_id
1 'polypeptide(L)'
;MQVTKPKTKKVSLTKQRRAETWQRLTKEQQSVIQKHIHYQQTSLFMNHELIGHGRHWSLVAFHENMNFDSPSSPQLYCDCGRRLKYQYVLTNNLGEEIKLGITHFADHIGIPEAVARQLQAEIHQLNFGLDELLQRIRRHAGLNQEMRNWFISHQDEFDDLPPNTVDFITQNLPPEREIQTDIVRSYKKATYVKKDHVHRKKTKLNKKAWQEIFREI
;
A
#
# COMPACT_ATOMS: atom_id res chain seq x y z
N MET A 1 11.24 -12.33 -16.05
CA MET A 1 9.81 -12.41 -16.45
C MET A 1 9.13 -11.17 -15.92
N GLN A 2 8.59 -10.30 -16.78
CA GLN A 2 7.92 -9.08 -16.34
C GLN A 2 6.52 -9.43 -15.84
N VAL A 3 6.32 -9.41 -14.52
CA VAL A 3 5.01 -9.54 -13.91
C VAL A 3 4.23 -8.26 -14.21
N THR A 4 3.35 -8.31 -15.20
CA THR A 4 2.45 -7.21 -15.54
C THR A 4 1.36 -7.11 -14.47
N LYS A 5 1.62 -6.35 -13.40
CA LYS A 5 0.59 -6.04 -12.39
C LYS A 5 -0.64 -5.41 -13.09
N PRO A 6 -1.86 -5.90 -12.82
CA PRO A 6 -3.07 -5.36 -13.45
C PRO A 6 -3.23 -3.88 -13.06
N LYS A 7 -3.61 -3.04 -14.05
CA LYS A 7 -3.85 -1.60 -13.84
C LYS A 7 -4.96 -1.41 -12.81
N THR A 8 -4.58 -1.19 -11.55
CA THR A 8 -5.50 -0.74 -10.52
C THR A 8 -6.07 0.61 -10.95
N LYS A 9 -7.39 0.78 -10.83
CA LYS A 9 -8.06 2.06 -11.09
C LYS A 9 -7.39 3.09 -10.19
N LYS A 10 -6.62 4.04 -10.75
CA LYS A 10 -5.82 5.00 -9.97
C LYS A 10 -6.73 5.73 -8.99
N VAL A 11 -6.64 5.41 -7.70
CA VAL A 11 -7.44 6.10 -6.69
C VAL A 11 -6.54 7.08 -5.96
N SER A 12 -6.70 8.37 -6.25
CA SER A 12 -6.02 9.43 -5.53
C SER A 12 -6.88 9.92 -4.37
N LEU A 13 -6.28 10.08 -3.20
CA LEU A 13 -6.93 10.75 -2.07
C LEU A 13 -6.70 12.25 -2.17
N THR A 14 -7.71 13.04 -1.81
CA THR A 14 -7.50 14.48 -1.60
C THR A 14 -6.58 14.70 -0.38
N LYS A 15 -5.86 15.82 -0.37
CA LYS A 15 -4.94 16.17 0.73
C LYS A 15 -5.60 16.07 2.10
N GLN A 16 -6.79 16.66 2.23
CA GLN A 16 -7.58 16.61 3.45
C GLN A 16 -7.90 15.17 3.87
N ARG A 17 -8.39 14.35 2.95
CA ARG A 17 -8.74 12.94 3.23
C ARG A 17 -7.53 12.11 3.64
N ARG A 18 -6.36 12.38 3.06
CA ARG A 18 -5.11 11.73 3.45
C ARG A 18 -4.74 12.08 4.89
N ALA A 19 -4.76 13.37 5.23
CA ALA A 19 -4.47 13.85 6.58
C ALA A 19 -5.46 13.28 7.62
N GLU A 20 -6.76 13.31 7.34
CA GLU A 20 -7.79 12.73 8.20
C GLU A 20 -7.57 11.23 8.45
N THR A 21 -7.19 10.49 7.40
CA THR A 21 -6.92 9.05 7.54
C THR A 21 -5.68 8.82 8.38
N TRP A 22 -4.61 9.58 8.11
CA TRP A 22 -3.36 9.48 8.83
C TRP A 22 -3.53 9.75 10.33
N GLN A 23 -4.29 10.79 10.69
CA GLN A 23 -4.57 11.15 12.09
C GLN A 23 -5.38 10.10 12.86
N ARG A 24 -6.14 9.24 12.16
CA ARG A 24 -6.91 8.15 12.79
C ARG A 24 -6.08 6.90 13.05
N LEU A 25 -4.89 6.78 12.45
CA LEU A 25 -3.99 5.65 12.66
C LEU A 25 -3.30 5.75 14.02
N THR A 26 -3.03 4.60 14.64
CA THR A 26 -2.18 4.55 15.84
C THR A 26 -0.73 4.86 15.48
N LYS A 27 0.10 5.17 16.49
CA LYS A 27 1.53 5.43 16.27
C LYS A 27 2.25 4.21 15.71
N GLU A 28 1.90 3.00 16.15
CA GLU A 28 2.47 1.77 15.62
C GLU A 28 2.08 1.57 14.15
N GLN A 29 0.81 1.80 13.81
CA GLN A 29 0.33 1.73 12.42
C GLN A 29 1.04 2.73 11.51
N GLN A 30 1.19 3.97 11.97
CA GLN A 30 1.94 5.01 11.24
C GLN A 30 3.39 4.58 11.02
N SER A 31 4.04 4.02 12.06
CA SER A 31 5.42 3.53 11.96
C SER A 31 5.56 2.42 10.92
N VAL A 32 4.66 1.44 10.91
CA VAL A 32 4.67 0.35 9.92
C VAL A 32 4.47 0.87 8.50
N ILE A 33 3.55 1.81 8.29
CA ILE A 33 3.36 2.44 6.98
C ILE A 33 4.59 3.25 6.56
N GLN A 34 5.20 4.02 7.48
CA GLN A 34 6.43 4.78 7.19
C GLN A 34 7.59 3.88 6.81
N LYS A 35 7.79 2.76 7.52
CA LYS A 35 8.80 1.75 7.16
C LYS A 35 8.56 1.18 5.76
N HIS A 36 7.30 0.87 5.43
CA HIS A 36 6.93 0.40 4.10
C HIS A 36 7.20 1.43 3.00
N ILE A 37 6.83 2.70 3.23
CA ILE A 37 7.14 3.81 2.31
C ILE A 37 8.64 3.90 2.09
N HIS A 38 9.41 3.90 3.18
CA HIS A 38 10.87 3.99 3.11
C HIS A 38 11.48 2.81 2.35
N TYR A 39 11.00 1.59 2.60
CA TYR A 39 11.42 0.40 1.85
C TYR A 39 11.10 0.52 0.35
N GLN A 40 9.88 0.92 0.00
CA GLN A 40 9.49 1.06 -1.41
C GLN A 40 10.31 2.12 -2.14
N GLN A 41 10.57 3.26 -1.49
CA GLN A 41 11.40 4.30 -2.07
C GLN A 41 12.87 3.86 -2.16
N THR A 42 13.41 3.22 -1.13
CA THR A 42 14.79 2.71 -1.18
C THR A 42 14.94 1.70 -2.29
N SER A 43 14.04 0.72 -2.39
CA SER A 43 14.05 -0.27 -3.47
C SER A 43 13.92 0.37 -4.85
N LEU A 44 13.06 1.38 -5.01
CA LEU A 44 12.94 2.14 -6.25
C LEU A 44 14.28 2.79 -6.64
N PHE A 45 14.94 3.45 -5.69
CA PHE A 45 16.20 4.13 -5.93
C PHE A 45 17.36 3.17 -6.16
N MET A 46 17.36 1.98 -5.52
CA MET A 46 18.37 0.93 -5.78
C MET A 46 18.27 0.36 -7.20
N ASN A 47 17.07 0.35 -7.78
CA ASN A 47 16.86 -0.09 -9.16
C ASN A 47 17.27 0.98 -10.20
N HIS A 48 17.68 2.17 -9.75
CA HIS A 48 18.10 3.27 -10.62
C HIS A 48 19.56 3.62 -10.35
N GLU A 49 20.36 3.69 -11.42
CA GLU A 49 21.69 4.28 -11.33
C GLU A 49 21.58 5.80 -11.41
N LEU A 50 21.58 6.45 -10.24
CA LEU A 50 21.60 7.91 -10.14
C LEU A 50 23.01 8.45 -10.25
N ILE A 51 23.53 8.48 -11.49
CA ILE A 51 24.83 9.04 -11.80
C ILE A 51 24.65 10.45 -12.33
N GLY A 52 25.15 11.42 -11.57
CA GLY A 52 25.05 12.82 -11.91
C GLY A 52 26.31 13.57 -11.50
N HIS A 53 26.83 14.40 -12.41
CA HIS A 53 28.15 15.04 -12.27
C HIS A 53 29.29 14.06 -11.91
N GLY A 54 29.22 12.81 -12.41
CA GLY A 54 30.23 11.77 -12.12
C GLY A 54 30.15 11.16 -10.72
N ARG A 55 29.09 11.45 -9.95
CA ARG A 55 28.86 10.94 -8.60
C ARG A 55 27.67 10.01 -8.56
N HIS A 56 27.74 9.00 -7.70
CA HIS A 56 26.64 8.07 -7.45
C HIS A 56 25.83 8.58 -6.27
N TRP A 57 24.53 8.76 -6.47
CA TRP A 57 23.61 9.24 -5.44
C TRP A 57 22.72 8.11 -4.93
N SER A 58 22.44 8.12 -3.63
CA SER A 58 21.57 7.15 -2.96
C SER A 58 20.60 7.86 -2.03
N LEU A 59 19.37 7.33 -1.91
CA LEU A 59 18.37 7.86 -0.99
C LEU A 59 18.72 7.51 0.45
N VAL A 60 18.77 8.52 1.31
CA VAL A 60 18.99 8.37 2.76
C VAL A 60 17.68 8.53 3.53
N ALA A 61 16.89 9.55 3.19
CA ALA A 61 15.67 9.84 3.90
C ALA A 61 14.60 10.49 3.02
N PHE A 62 13.37 10.36 3.46
CA PHE A 62 12.20 10.97 2.84
C PHE A 62 11.31 11.60 3.89
N HIS A 63 10.93 12.86 3.64
CA HIS A 63 10.09 13.63 4.54
C HIS A 63 8.88 14.19 3.79
N GLU A 64 7.69 14.04 4.37
CA GLU A 64 6.46 14.71 3.91
C GLU A 64 6.07 15.81 4.89
N ASN A 65 5.86 17.01 4.35
CA ASN A 65 5.28 18.12 5.09
C ASN A 65 3.75 18.08 4.99
N MET A 66 3.13 17.53 6.03
CA MET A 66 1.67 17.47 6.15
C MET A 66 1.02 18.85 6.28
N ASN A 67 1.78 19.84 6.78
CA ASN A 67 1.32 21.20 7.05
C ASN A 67 1.85 22.22 6.03
N PHE A 68 2.10 21.80 4.79
CA PHE A 68 2.64 22.67 3.73
C PHE A 68 1.84 23.98 3.51
N ASP A 69 0.54 23.99 3.78
CA ASP A 69 -0.30 25.19 3.58
C ASP A 69 -0.32 26.09 4.83
N SER A 70 0.19 25.62 5.97
CA SER A 70 0.19 26.34 7.24
C SER A 70 1.61 26.86 7.51
N PRO A 71 1.89 28.17 7.30
CA PRO A 71 3.24 28.72 7.42
C PRO A 71 3.82 28.66 8.84
N SER A 72 2.98 28.48 9.86
CA SER A 72 3.36 28.42 11.27
C SER A 72 3.96 27.08 11.70
N SER A 73 3.88 26.04 10.85
CA SER A 73 4.51 24.74 11.11
C SER A 73 5.91 24.65 10.49
N PRO A 74 6.81 23.79 11.02
CA PRO A 74 8.09 23.50 10.38
C PRO A 74 7.92 23.14 8.90
N GLN A 75 8.62 23.86 8.03
CA GLN A 75 8.55 23.67 6.58
C GLN A 75 9.77 22.90 6.08
N LEU A 76 9.59 22.14 5.01
CA LEU A 76 10.68 21.49 4.29
C LEU A 76 11.13 22.39 3.14
N TYR A 77 12.43 22.40 2.87
CA TYR A 77 13.03 23.22 1.83
C TYR A 77 13.98 22.38 0.97
N CYS A 78 14.03 22.72 -0.32
CA CYS A 78 15.09 22.30 -1.21
C CYS A 78 16.34 23.13 -0.89
N ASP A 79 17.52 22.64 -1.23
CA ASP A 79 18.77 23.40 -1.06
C ASP A 79 18.83 24.67 -1.91
N CYS A 80 18.00 24.80 -2.95
CA CYS A 80 17.77 26.09 -3.64
C CYS A 80 16.87 27.07 -2.88
N GLY A 81 16.40 26.72 -1.68
CA GLY A 81 15.48 27.54 -0.87
C GLY A 81 14.00 27.39 -1.25
N ARG A 82 13.65 26.55 -2.24
CA ARG A 82 12.24 26.33 -2.61
C ARG A 82 11.52 25.52 -1.54
N ARG A 83 10.35 25.97 -1.09
CA ARG A 83 9.51 25.23 -0.15
C ARG A 83 9.01 23.92 -0.78
N LEU A 84 9.17 22.81 -0.06
CA LEU A 84 8.81 21.47 -0.51
C LEU A 84 7.67 20.89 0.31
N LYS A 85 6.75 20.19 -0.38
CA LYS A 85 5.82 19.27 0.27
C LYS A 85 6.49 17.92 0.56
N TYR A 86 7.30 17.43 -0.37
CA TYR A 86 8.04 16.19 -0.24
C TYR A 86 9.51 16.48 -0.46
N GLN A 87 10.34 16.07 0.50
CA GLN A 87 11.78 16.27 0.48
C GLN A 87 12.46 14.90 0.42
N TYR A 88 13.37 14.77 -0.53
CA TYR A 88 14.26 13.63 -0.69
C TYR A 88 15.65 14.06 -0.23
N VAL A 89 16.23 13.30 0.68
CA VAL A 89 17.59 13.48 1.16
C VAL A 89 18.45 12.45 0.46
N LEU A 90 19.37 12.89 -0.40
CA LEU A 90 20.29 12.03 -1.11
C LEU A 90 21.70 12.22 -0.56
N THR A 91 22.49 11.15 -0.52
CA THR A 91 23.92 11.21 -0.23
C THR A 91 24.70 10.70 -1.43
N ASN A 92 25.89 11.24 -1.67
CA ASN A 92 26.80 10.69 -2.66
C ASN A 92 27.88 9.81 -2.04
N ASN A 93 28.66 9.15 -2.89
CA ASN A 93 29.80 8.33 -2.51
C ASN A 93 30.93 9.08 -1.77
N LEU A 94 30.91 10.42 -1.73
CA LEU A 94 31.84 11.25 -0.96
C LEU A 94 31.26 11.69 0.40
N GLY A 95 30.02 11.29 0.72
CA GLY A 95 29.32 11.65 1.95
C GLY A 95 28.66 13.03 1.91
N GLU A 96 28.61 13.71 0.76
CA GLU A 96 27.87 14.96 0.66
C GLU A 96 26.37 14.66 0.59
N GLU A 97 25.61 15.32 1.46
CA GLU A 97 24.15 15.24 1.49
C GLU A 97 23.51 16.42 0.79
N ILE A 98 22.42 16.16 0.08
CA ILE A 98 21.63 17.18 -0.62
C ILE A 98 20.14 16.92 -0.40
N LYS A 99 19.37 18.00 -0.20
CA LYS A 99 17.93 17.96 0.05
C LYS A 99 17.20 18.59 -1.11
N LEU A 100 16.34 17.81 -1.77
CA LEU A 100 15.68 18.27 -2.98
C LEU A 100 14.26 17.74 -3.15
N GLY A 101 13.49 18.50 -3.93
CA GLY A 101 12.19 18.06 -4.41
C GLY A 101 12.34 17.20 -5.66
N ILE A 102 11.32 16.39 -5.95
CA ILE A 102 11.33 15.46 -7.09
C ILE A 102 11.59 16.12 -8.46
N THR A 103 11.18 17.38 -8.63
CA THR A 103 11.35 18.16 -9.86
C THR A 103 12.75 18.73 -10.02
N HIS A 104 13.57 18.65 -8.98
CA HIS A 104 14.86 19.32 -8.87
C HIS A 104 16.04 18.36 -9.00
N PHE A 105 15.79 17.08 -9.30
CA PHE A 105 16.83 16.07 -9.40
C PHE A 105 17.79 16.37 -10.56
N ALA A 106 17.26 16.61 -11.76
CA ALA A 106 18.11 16.93 -12.92
C ALA A 106 18.96 18.19 -12.65
N ASP A 107 18.35 19.23 -12.07
CA ASP A 107 19.00 20.53 -11.86
C ASP A 107 20.10 20.49 -10.77
N HIS A 108 19.88 19.75 -9.69
CA HIS A 108 20.76 19.79 -8.52
C HIS A 108 21.83 18.71 -8.50
N ILE A 109 21.50 17.50 -8.97
CA ILE A 109 22.46 16.38 -8.98
C ILE A 109 22.98 16.08 -10.39
N GLY A 110 22.46 16.73 -11.44
CA GLY A 110 22.97 16.61 -12.80
C GLY A 110 22.69 15.26 -13.45
N ILE A 111 21.65 14.56 -13.01
CA ILE A 111 21.21 13.32 -13.66
C ILE A 111 20.54 13.62 -15.00
N PRO A 112 20.61 12.72 -16.00
CA PRO A 112 19.93 12.91 -17.28
C PRO A 112 18.42 13.12 -17.10
N GLU A 113 17.85 14.07 -17.84
CA GLU A 113 16.43 14.44 -17.71
C GLU A 113 15.48 13.26 -17.97
N ALA A 114 15.85 12.35 -18.87
CA ALA A 114 15.08 11.12 -19.13
C ALA A 114 15.00 10.23 -17.88
N VAL A 115 16.11 10.07 -17.16
CA VAL A 115 16.18 9.30 -15.91
C VAL A 115 15.36 10.01 -14.82
N ALA A 116 15.48 11.34 -14.71
CA ALA A 116 14.69 12.13 -13.77
C ALA A 116 13.18 12.00 -14.03
N ARG A 117 12.73 12.08 -15.28
CA ARG A 117 11.32 11.93 -15.67
C ARG A 117 10.79 10.52 -15.40
N GLN A 118 11.59 9.48 -15.66
CA GLN A 118 11.21 8.11 -15.34
C GLN A 118 11.03 7.94 -13.83
N LEU A 119 12.03 8.35 -13.04
CA LEU A 119 11.98 8.26 -11.59
C LEU A 119 10.77 9.04 -11.02
N GLN A 120 10.48 10.23 -11.58
CA GLN A 120 9.29 11.00 -11.21
C GLN A 120 7.99 10.21 -11.43
N ALA A 121 7.85 9.58 -12.59
CA ALA A 121 6.67 8.77 -12.90
C ALA A 121 6.53 7.59 -11.93
N GLU A 122 7.62 6.90 -11.60
CA GLU A 122 7.62 5.76 -10.68
C GLU A 122 7.30 6.17 -9.23
N ILE A 123 7.87 7.27 -8.74
CA ILE A 123 7.50 7.85 -7.45
C ILE A 123 6.02 8.26 -7.42
N HIS A 124 5.49 8.81 -8.52
CA HIS A 124 4.05 9.10 -8.60
C HIS A 124 3.22 7.82 -8.49
N GLN A 125 3.66 6.70 -9.08
CA GLN A 125 2.99 5.40 -8.91
C GLN A 125 3.06 4.91 -7.46
N LEU A 126 4.19 5.05 -6.77
CA LEU A 126 4.29 4.73 -5.34
C LEU A 126 3.28 5.55 -4.53
N ASN A 127 3.18 6.86 -4.78
CA ASN A 127 2.20 7.72 -4.11
C ASN A 127 0.74 7.27 -4.35
N PHE A 128 0.41 6.80 -5.55
CA PHE A 128 -0.90 6.22 -5.82
C PHE A 128 -1.12 4.91 -5.05
N GLY A 129 -0.10 4.06 -4.95
CA GLY A 129 -0.14 2.84 -4.14
C GLY A 129 -0.40 3.13 -2.65
N LEU A 130 0.22 4.17 -2.11
CA LEU A 130 -0.02 4.63 -0.73
C LEU A 130 -1.43 5.17 -0.54
N ASP A 131 -1.96 5.94 -1.49
CA ASP A 131 -3.35 6.40 -1.44
C ASP A 131 -4.35 5.24 -1.48
N GLU A 132 -4.05 4.21 -2.28
CA GLU A 132 -4.84 2.99 -2.33
C GLU A 132 -4.78 2.21 -1.00
N LEU A 133 -3.61 2.11 -0.38
CA LEU A 133 -3.43 1.51 0.95
C LEU A 133 -4.28 2.24 2.00
N LEU A 134 -4.18 3.57 2.07
CA LEU A 134 -4.96 4.38 3.01
C LEU A 134 -6.47 4.23 2.80
N GLN A 135 -6.92 4.10 1.55
CA GLN A 135 -8.33 3.80 1.28
C GLN A 135 -8.76 2.41 1.74
N ARG A 136 -7.90 1.40 1.59
CA ARG A 136 -8.19 0.05 2.09
C ARG A 136 -8.31 0.04 3.61
N ILE A 137 -7.45 0.78 4.30
CA ILE A 137 -7.54 0.98 5.75
C ILE A 137 -8.90 1.60 6.11
N ARG A 138 -9.32 2.67 5.43
CA ARG A 138 -10.62 3.31 5.68
C ARG A 138 -11.83 2.40 5.46
N ARG A 139 -11.71 1.44 4.53
CA ARG A 139 -12.76 0.45 4.23
C ARG A 139 -12.71 -0.76 5.16
N HIS A 140 -11.81 -0.75 6.15
CA HIS A 140 -11.55 -1.90 7.02
C HIS A 140 -11.25 -3.17 6.22
N ALA A 141 -10.58 -3.04 5.08
CA ALA A 141 -10.29 -4.14 4.16
C ALA A 141 -9.15 -5.05 4.64
N GLY A 142 -8.85 -5.07 5.94
CA GLY A 142 -7.88 -5.96 6.56
C GLY A 142 -8.42 -7.38 6.73
N LEU A 143 -7.58 -8.26 7.27
CA LEU A 143 -8.00 -9.59 7.70
C LEU A 143 -8.87 -9.48 8.97
N ASN A 144 -9.88 -10.35 9.10
CA ASN A 144 -10.64 -10.45 10.34
C ASN A 144 -9.77 -11.04 11.47
N GLN A 145 -10.22 -10.93 12.72
CA GLN A 145 -9.43 -11.37 13.88
C GLN A 145 -8.97 -12.83 13.78
N GLU A 146 -9.86 -13.73 13.36
CA GLU A 146 -9.57 -15.17 13.24
C GLU A 146 -8.48 -15.45 12.20
N MET A 147 -8.60 -14.85 11.01
CA MET A 147 -7.61 -14.98 9.93
C MET A 147 -6.26 -14.39 10.34
N ARG A 148 -6.24 -13.28 11.08
CA ARG A 148 -4.99 -12.71 11.59
C ARG A 148 -4.31 -13.64 12.59
N ASN A 149 -5.06 -14.14 13.57
CA ASN A 149 -4.52 -15.06 14.57
C ASN A 149 -4.00 -16.34 13.91
N TRP A 150 -4.75 -16.88 12.94
CA TRP A 150 -4.34 -18.06 12.18
C TRP A 150 -3.09 -17.78 11.35
N PHE A 151 -2.98 -16.62 10.70
CA PHE A 151 -1.78 -16.24 9.97
C PHE A 151 -0.56 -16.15 10.90
N ILE A 152 -0.71 -15.51 12.08
CA ILE A 152 0.38 -15.37 13.06
C ILE A 152 0.89 -16.75 13.53
N SER A 153 0.00 -17.74 13.68
CA SER A 153 0.40 -19.09 14.09
C SER A 153 0.92 -19.97 12.95
N HIS A 154 0.74 -19.58 11.69
CA HIS A 154 1.14 -20.35 10.50
C HIS A 154 2.00 -19.51 9.55
N GLN A 155 2.78 -18.56 10.07
CA GLN A 155 3.62 -17.67 9.25
C GLN A 155 4.63 -18.46 8.40
N ASP A 156 5.10 -19.60 8.92
CA ASP A 156 6.11 -20.46 8.28
C ASP A 156 5.56 -21.21 7.06
N GLU A 157 4.24 -21.21 6.84
CA GLU A 157 3.61 -21.80 5.65
C GLU A 157 3.65 -20.87 4.43
N PHE A 158 4.10 -19.63 4.60
CA PHE A 158 4.16 -18.63 3.55
C PHE A 158 5.61 -18.28 3.23
N ASP A 159 6.16 -18.95 2.21
CA ASP A 159 7.46 -18.60 1.64
C ASP A 159 7.42 -17.24 0.93
N ASP A 160 8.55 -16.53 0.91
CA ASP A 160 8.78 -15.29 0.13
C ASP A 160 7.79 -14.13 0.39
N LEU A 161 7.30 -13.98 1.63
CA LEU A 161 6.45 -12.84 1.98
C LEU A 161 7.19 -11.50 1.80
N PRO A 162 6.54 -10.47 1.21
CA PRO A 162 7.13 -9.15 1.10
C PRO A 162 7.54 -8.59 2.46
N PRO A 163 8.63 -7.79 2.52
CA PRO A 163 9.08 -7.16 3.76
C PRO A 163 7.95 -6.36 4.42
N ASN A 164 7.87 -6.45 5.75
CA ASN A 164 6.84 -5.82 6.59
C ASN A 164 5.44 -6.45 6.51
N THR A 165 5.18 -7.52 5.74
CA THR A 165 3.84 -8.15 5.69
C THR A 165 3.34 -8.58 7.06
N VAL A 166 4.20 -9.19 7.86
CA VAL A 166 3.89 -9.63 9.23
C VAL A 166 3.55 -8.43 10.12
N ASP A 167 4.33 -7.34 10.04
CA ASP A 167 4.08 -6.11 10.78
C ASP A 167 2.71 -5.50 10.41
N PHE A 168 2.36 -5.50 9.12
CA PHE A 168 1.05 -5.02 8.66
C PHE A 168 -0.08 -5.82 9.31
N ILE A 169 -0.01 -7.16 9.24
CA ILE A 169 -1.06 -8.02 9.77
C ILE A 169 -1.16 -7.90 11.30
N THR A 170 -0.02 -7.86 11.98
CA THR A 170 0.07 -7.70 13.44
C THR A 170 -0.55 -6.37 13.89
N GLN A 171 -0.32 -5.29 13.16
CA GLN A 171 -0.88 -3.96 13.45
C GLN A 171 -2.28 -3.73 12.87
N ASN A 172 -2.97 -4.80 12.45
CA ASN A 172 -4.32 -4.73 11.85
C ASN A 172 -4.40 -3.81 10.62
N LEU A 173 -3.32 -3.76 9.85
CA LEU A 173 -3.25 -3.10 8.56
C LEU A 173 -3.51 -4.11 7.44
N PRO A 174 -4.15 -3.69 6.33
CA PRO A 174 -4.37 -4.57 5.19
C PRO A 174 -3.04 -4.85 4.46
N PRO A 175 -2.61 -6.12 4.32
CA PRO A 175 -1.43 -6.47 3.52
C PRO A 175 -1.70 -6.22 2.03
N GLU A 176 -0.73 -6.44 1.14
CA GLU A 176 -0.98 -6.35 -0.31
C GLU A 176 -2.15 -7.25 -0.75
N ARG A 177 -2.88 -6.86 -1.80
CA ARG A 177 -4.14 -7.53 -2.19
C ARG A 177 -3.93 -9.01 -2.51
N GLU A 178 -2.85 -9.32 -3.21
CA GLU A 178 -2.50 -10.68 -3.64
C GLU A 178 -2.22 -11.53 -2.40
N ILE A 179 -1.32 -11.05 -1.53
CA ILE A 179 -1.00 -11.68 -0.24
C ILE A 179 -2.24 -11.87 0.64
N GLN A 180 -3.11 -10.86 0.75
CA GLN A 180 -4.36 -11.00 1.49
C GLN A 180 -5.25 -12.12 0.91
N THR A 181 -5.33 -12.21 -0.41
CA THR A 181 -6.15 -13.22 -1.09
C THR A 181 -5.59 -14.62 -0.84
N ASP A 182 -4.27 -14.77 -0.86
CA ASP A 182 -3.60 -16.04 -0.60
C ASP A 182 -3.77 -16.47 0.86
N ILE A 183 -3.60 -15.56 1.82
CA ILE A 183 -3.87 -15.85 3.24
C ILE A 183 -5.33 -16.29 3.44
N VAL A 184 -6.29 -15.57 2.85
CA VAL A 184 -7.71 -15.93 2.95
C VAL A 184 -7.99 -17.29 2.31
N ARG A 185 -7.34 -17.62 1.18
CA ARG A 185 -7.48 -18.92 0.51
C ARG A 185 -6.93 -20.04 1.39
N SER A 186 -5.73 -19.88 1.93
CA SER A 186 -5.09 -20.87 2.82
C SER A 186 -5.90 -21.07 4.09
N TYR A 187 -6.34 -19.99 4.75
CA TYR A 187 -7.22 -20.05 5.91
C TYR A 187 -8.51 -20.82 5.62
N LYS A 188 -9.19 -20.48 4.52
CA LYS A 188 -10.44 -21.16 4.13
C LYS A 188 -10.22 -22.64 3.85
N LYS A 189 -9.09 -23.01 3.24
CA LYS A 189 -8.74 -24.41 2.97
C LYS A 189 -8.51 -25.18 4.28
N ALA A 190 -7.80 -24.58 5.23
CA ALA A 190 -7.51 -25.18 6.53
C ALA A 190 -8.75 -25.31 7.43
N THR A 191 -9.65 -24.33 7.40
CA THR A 191 -10.86 -24.27 8.24
C THR A 191 -12.11 -24.79 7.55
N TYR A 192 -11.99 -25.32 6.32
CA TYR A 192 -13.15 -25.79 5.57
C TYR A 192 -13.78 -27.01 6.25
N VAL A 193 -14.95 -26.81 6.83
CA VAL A 193 -15.83 -27.90 7.26
C VAL A 193 -16.82 -28.18 6.13
N LYS A 194 -16.76 -29.39 5.56
CA LYS A 194 -17.72 -29.83 4.54
C LYS A 194 -19.12 -29.76 5.13
N LYS A 195 -19.95 -28.85 4.63
CA LYS A 195 -21.36 -28.80 5.02
C LYS A 195 -22.07 -30.00 4.43
N ASP A 196 -22.72 -30.79 5.28
CA ASP A 196 -23.62 -31.83 4.81
C ASP A 196 -24.75 -31.18 4.03
N HIS A 197 -24.76 -31.43 2.72
CA HIS A 197 -25.86 -31.06 1.88
C HIS A 197 -27.02 -32.02 2.17
N VAL A 198 -27.88 -31.63 3.11
CA VAL A 198 -29.20 -32.25 3.23
C VAL A 198 -29.97 -31.89 1.97
N HIS A 199 -30.04 -32.83 1.04
CA HIS A 199 -30.89 -32.71 -0.13
C HIS A 199 -32.34 -32.73 0.35
N ARG A 200 -32.89 -31.56 0.72
CA ARG A 200 -34.33 -31.40 0.94
C ARG A 200 -34.99 -31.65 -0.41
N LYS A 201 -35.49 -32.87 -0.63
CA LYS A 201 -36.48 -33.12 -1.68
C LYS A 201 -37.62 -32.16 -1.41
N LYS A 202 -37.74 -31.10 -2.21
CA LYS A 202 -38.98 -30.33 -2.27
C LYS A 202 -40.02 -31.32 -2.75
N THR A 203 -40.82 -31.86 -1.84
CA THR A 203 -42.04 -32.59 -2.17
C THR A 203 -42.90 -31.62 -2.97
N LYS A 204 -42.92 -31.78 -4.30
CA LYS A 204 -43.85 -31.06 -5.14
C LYS A 204 -45.24 -31.48 -4.68
N LEU A 205 -46.04 -30.54 -4.17
CA LEU A 205 -47.46 -30.78 -3.91
C LEU A 205 -48.08 -31.38 -5.19
N ASN A 206 -48.71 -32.54 -5.03
CA ASN A 206 -49.36 -33.24 -6.14
C ASN A 206 -50.46 -32.32 -6.72
N LYS A 207 -50.73 -32.41 -8.02
CA LYS A 207 -51.69 -31.58 -8.76
C LYS A 207 -53.09 -31.56 -8.11
N LYS A 208 -53.50 -32.65 -7.46
CA LYS A 208 -54.73 -32.73 -6.64
C LYS A 208 -54.71 -31.79 -5.43
N ALA A 209 -53.60 -31.72 -4.70
CA ALA A 209 -53.47 -30.84 -3.53
C ALA A 209 -53.49 -29.36 -3.91
N TRP A 210 -52.99 -29.01 -5.11
CA TRP A 210 -53.15 -27.66 -5.66
C TRP A 210 -54.60 -27.32 -6.00
N GLN A 211 -55.38 -28.28 -6.51
CA GLN A 211 -56.78 -28.08 -6.85
C GLN A 211 -57.67 -27.94 -5.59
N GLU A 212 -57.27 -28.55 -4.48
CA GLU A 212 -57.97 -28.46 -3.20
C GLU A 212 -57.75 -27.10 -2.51
N ILE A 213 -56.53 -26.57 -2.57
CA ILE A 213 -56.18 -25.27 -1.98
C ILE A 213 -56.89 -24.10 -2.69
N PHE A 214 -57.19 -24.23 -3.99
CA PHE A 214 -57.86 -23.21 -4.79
C PHE A 214 -59.36 -23.49 -5.01
N ARG A 215 -59.96 -24.38 -4.21
CA ARG A 215 -61.39 -24.70 -4.34
C ARG A 215 -62.32 -23.79 -3.54
N GLU A 216 -61.76 -22.98 -2.63
CA GLU A 216 -62.51 -22.09 -1.72
C GLU A 216 -62.13 -20.60 -1.87
N ILE A 217 -61.50 -20.22 -2.98
CA ILE A 217 -61.34 -18.82 -3.42
C ILE A 217 -62.16 -18.64 -4.69
#